data_AF-A0AAU8NI48-F1
#
_entry.id   AF-A0AAU8NI48-F1
#
_cell.length_a   1.000
_cell.length_b   1.000
_cell.length_c   1.000
_cell.angle_alpha   90.00
_cell.angle_beta   90.00
_cell.angle_gamma   90.00
#
_symmetry.space_group_name_H-M   'P 1'
#
loop_
_entity.id
_entity.type
_entity.pdbx_description
1 polymer ?
#
loop_
_entity_poly.entity_id
_entity_poly.type
_entity_poly.pdbx_seq_one_letter_code
_entity_poly.pdbx_strand_id
1 'polypeptide(L)'
;MRLDTEGIIQTKNNRIDKVHRAVRDMSNEGFLGQEDVWLQLAGVSNFASLLAARRGKDRELAAITGLLHGCYLYRTGMKDFSGPNSADSARQLLRELQLFSQEELCIILQSIFYQEQYEQIHGPYEEILKDAVLIQKVSSPGEALVNRTEKDRLHHVMQELGMTHEDYAADSEADNEDLQDDSEGRRTLLADYAEKLAKQEIIGIPEDERFREICKYWPDTDIYAVLKANWCAAFVYHCCMQVGIKLPIRYPNHTYRLAGVGAWLDWSRSSETGFFHNDREGGFKPGRGDLVIYEKLLSDDSHDHIGIVLSCEDDYLLVAEGNVDNQNYSGIINRSRERCILGYIRISDDYRFHFQGEYSPF
;
A
#
# COMPACT_ATOMS: atom_id res chain seq x y z
N MET A 1 39.24 46.84 24.24
CA MET A 1 37.92 46.82 23.58
C MET A 1 38.00 45.80 22.44
N ARG A 2 37.84 44.51 22.77
CA ARG A 2 37.72 43.43 21.79
C ARG A 2 36.22 43.22 21.59
N LEU A 3 35.78 43.28 20.35
CA LEU A 3 34.42 42.94 19.96
C LEU A 3 34.37 41.42 19.80
N ASP A 4 33.60 40.77 20.67
CA ASP A 4 33.24 39.37 20.52
C ASP A 4 32.24 39.25 19.37
N THR A 5 32.68 38.63 18.27
CA THR A 5 31.81 38.08 17.24
C THR A 5 31.81 36.56 17.37
N GLU A 6 31.08 36.06 18.34
CA GLU A 6 30.59 34.67 18.34
C GLU A 6 29.08 34.70 18.10
N GLY A 7 28.71 34.97 16.85
CA GLY A 7 27.42 34.57 16.34
C GLY A 7 27.45 33.06 16.13
N ILE A 8 27.10 32.29 17.16
CA ILE A 8 26.80 30.87 17.04
C ILE A 8 25.60 30.77 16.09
N ILE A 9 25.85 30.44 14.83
CA ILE A 9 24.81 29.90 13.95
C ILE A 9 24.46 28.54 14.55
N GLN A 10 23.43 28.51 15.40
CA GLN A 10 22.75 27.26 15.71
C GLN A 10 22.33 26.65 14.38
N THR A 11 22.99 25.58 13.96
CA THR A 11 22.52 24.74 12.88
C THR A 11 21.13 24.27 13.27
N LYS A 12 20.11 24.84 12.62
CA LYS A 12 18.72 24.38 12.71
C LYS A 12 18.75 22.86 12.62
N ASN A 13 18.22 22.20 13.64
CA ASN A 13 18.08 20.76 13.70
C ASN A 13 17.12 20.36 12.55
N ASN A 14 17.66 20.10 11.35
CA ASN A 14 16.84 20.10 10.13
C ASN A 14 16.13 18.75 10.01
N ARG A 15 14.88 18.64 10.50
CA ARG A 15 14.12 17.37 10.49
C ARG A 15 13.98 16.86 9.06
N ILE A 16 13.76 17.78 8.11
CA ILE A 16 13.73 17.47 6.69
C ILE A 16 15.02 16.84 6.16
N ASP A 17 16.22 17.23 6.62
CA ASP A 17 17.47 16.57 6.17
C ASP A 17 17.56 15.12 6.67
N LYS A 18 17.06 14.87 7.89
CA LYS A 18 17.00 13.51 8.44
C LYS A 18 16.02 12.65 7.64
N VAL A 19 14.82 13.18 7.35
CA VAL A 19 13.82 12.49 6.52
C VAL A 19 14.36 12.26 5.11
N HIS A 20 15.01 13.26 4.51
CA HIS A 20 15.60 13.15 3.17
C HIS A 20 16.67 12.07 3.10
N ARG A 21 17.58 12.00 4.07
CA ARG A 21 18.55 10.89 4.13
C ARG A 21 17.84 9.56 4.27
N ALA A 22 16.88 9.46 5.19
CA ALA A 22 16.15 8.23 5.43
C ALA A 22 15.41 7.74 4.17
N VAL A 23 14.73 8.64 3.42
CA VAL A 23 14.10 8.29 2.14
C VAL A 23 15.14 7.90 1.10
N ARG A 24 16.27 8.60 0.99
CA ARG A 24 17.33 8.21 0.04
C ARG A 24 17.90 6.83 0.33
N ASP A 25 18.10 6.51 1.61
CA ASP A 25 18.62 5.21 2.06
C ASP A 25 17.62 4.05 1.83
N MET A 26 16.35 4.35 1.54
CA MET A 26 15.36 3.36 1.09
C MET A 26 15.65 2.80 -0.32
N SER A 27 16.59 3.37 -1.08
CA SER A 27 16.95 2.85 -2.40
C SER A 27 17.86 1.63 -2.31
N ASN A 28 17.31 0.43 -2.11
CA ASN A 28 18.06 -0.83 -2.31
C ASN A 28 17.50 -1.59 -3.51
N GLU A 29 18.38 -2.14 -4.35
CA GLU A 29 18.04 -2.87 -5.58
C GLU A 29 17.21 -2.01 -6.56
N GLY A 30 17.71 -0.82 -6.89
CA GLY A 30 17.01 0.19 -7.68
C GLY A 30 16.38 -0.32 -8.97
N PHE A 31 15.20 0.20 -9.29
CA PHE A 31 14.47 -0.09 -10.52
C PHE A 31 14.68 1.01 -11.57
N LEU A 32 14.40 0.69 -12.84
CA LEU A 32 14.49 1.66 -13.93
C LEU A 32 13.51 2.83 -13.69
N GLY A 33 14.02 4.06 -13.58
CA GLY A 33 13.23 5.26 -13.32
C GLY A 33 13.15 5.69 -11.85
N GLN A 34 13.86 5.03 -10.93
CA GLN A 34 13.88 5.41 -9.51
C GLN A 34 14.40 6.84 -9.27
N GLU A 35 15.39 7.31 -10.05
CA GLU A 35 15.85 8.71 -9.96
C GLU A 35 14.80 9.70 -10.46
N ASP A 36 13.98 9.35 -11.46
CA ASP A 36 12.87 10.20 -11.90
C ASP A 36 11.82 10.32 -10.80
N VAL A 37 11.51 9.22 -10.10
CA VAL A 37 10.64 9.23 -8.91
C VAL A 37 11.24 10.13 -7.84
N TRP A 38 12.55 10.05 -7.59
CA TRP A 38 13.20 10.97 -6.64
C TRP A 38 13.02 12.44 -7.01
N LEU A 39 13.27 12.79 -8.29
CA LEU A 39 13.10 14.16 -8.77
C LEU A 39 11.66 14.64 -8.58
N GLN A 40 10.67 13.76 -8.77
CA GLN A 40 9.27 14.04 -8.47
C GLN A 40 9.05 14.30 -6.98
N LEU A 41 9.56 13.44 -6.08
CA LEU A 41 9.43 13.64 -4.63
C LEU A 41 10.04 14.98 -4.18
N ALA A 42 11.24 15.30 -4.65
CA ALA A 42 11.91 16.56 -4.36
C ALA A 42 11.15 17.78 -4.91
N GLY A 43 10.59 17.66 -6.12
CA GLY A 43 9.74 18.67 -6.74
C GLY A 43 8.47 18.94 -5.93
N VAL A 44 7.72 17.89 -5.58
CA VAL A 44 6.52 18.02 -4.73
C VAL A 44 6.87 18.60 -3.36
N SER A 45 7.98 18.19 -2.75
CA SER A 45 8.47 18.78 -1.49
C SER A 45 8.66 20.30 -1.58
N ASN A 46 9.29 20.78 -2.66
CA ASN A 46 9.51 22.21 -2.89
C ASN A 46 8.19 22.97 -3.11
N PHE A 47 7.30 22.45 -3.96
CA PHE A 47 6.00 23.08 -4.23
C PHE A 47 5.11 23.09 -2.98
N ALA A 48 5.08 22.01 -2.20
CA ALA A 48 4.35 21.96 -0.94
C ALA A 48 4.87 23.00 0.06
N SER A 49 6.20 23.17 0.16
CA SER A 49 6.80 24.23 0.99
C SER A 49 6.41 25.65 0.54
N LEU A 50 6.38 25.88 -0.77
CA LEU A 50 5.97 27.15 -1.36
C LEU A 50 4.49 27.46 -1.10
N LEU A 51 3.62 26.49 -1.35
CA LEU A 51 2.17 26.61 -1.13
C LEU A 51 1.86 26.81 0.36
N ALA A 52 2.52 26.08 1.24
CA ALA A 52 2.38 26.30 2.68
C ALA A 52 2.78 27.72 3.09
N ALA A 53 3.86 28.27 2.52
CA ALA A 53 4.25 29.66 2.77
C ALA A 53 3.17 30.65 2.29
N ARG A 54 2.60 30.42 1.11
CA ARG A 54 1.52 31.23 0.53
C ARG A 54 0.24 31.19 1.36
N ARG A 55 -0.09 30.02 1.93
CA ARG A 55 -1.31 29.76 2.70
C ARG A 55 -1.17 29.94 4.22
N GLY A 56 -0.01 30.43 4.69
CA GLY A 56 0.24 30.67 6.11
C GLY A 56 0.28 29.38 6.96
N LYS A 57 0.82 28.29 6.41
CA LYS A 57 1.01 26.98 7.07
C LYS A 57 2.50 26.67 7.29
N ASP A 58 2.78 25.60 8.02
CA ASP A 58 4.15 25.18 8.30
C ASP A 58 4.83 24.65 7.03
N ARG A 59 5.87 25.36 6.61
CA ARG A 59 6.66 25.08 5.41
C ARG A 59 7.51 23.82 5.52
N GLU A 60 8.03 23.53 6.72
CA GLU A 60 8.86 22.35 6.96
C GLU A 60 7.97 21.10 6.93
N LEU A 61 6.82 21.15 7.61
CA LEU A 61 5.89 20.03 7.66
C LEU A 61 5.32 19.69 6.27
N ALA A 62 4.94 20.70 5.48
CA ALA A 62 4.47 20.50 4.11
C ALA A 62 5.57 19.94 3.18
N ALA A 63 6.81 20.43 3.31
CA ALA A 63 7.93 19.91 2.55
C ALA A 63 8.22 18.43 2.88
N ILE A 64 8.20 18.06 4.16
CA ILE A 64 8.39 16.68 4.61
C ILE A 64 7.28 15.77 4.08
N THR A 65 6.03 16.24 4.14
CA THR A 65 4.88 15.53 3.58
C THR A 65 5.04 15.30 2.08
N GLY A 66 5.43 16.34 1.33
CA GLY A 66 5.71 16.24 -0.10
C GLY A 66 6.88 15.32 -0.44
N LEU A 67 7.90 15.21 0.42
CA LEU A 67 9.00 14.27 0.21
C LEU A 67 8.60 12.81 0.44
N LEU A 68 7.63 12.57 1.32
CA LEU A 68 7.19 11.23 1.72
C LEU A 68 6.03 10.69 0.88
N HIS A 69 5.34 11.53 0.10
CA HIS A 69 4.07 11.16 -0.54
C HIS A 69 4.13 9.94 -1.45
N GLY A 70 5.27 9.69 -2.11
CA GLY A 70 5.49 8.54 -2.98
C GLY A 70 6.61 7.62 -2.51
N CYS A 71 6.90 7.57 -1.21
CA CYS A 71 8.02 6.78 -0.69
C CYS A 71 7.85 5.26 -0.93
N TYR A 72 6.61 4.77 -1.03
CA TYR A 72 6.34 3.38 -1.40
C TYR A 72 6.78 3.08 -2.83
N LEU A 73 6.39 3.94 -3.78
CA LEU A 73 6.82 3.84 -5.18
C LEU A 73 8.34 3.93 -5.28
N TYR A 74 8.95 4.89 -4.58
CA TYR A 74 10.40 5.05 -4.59
C TYR A 74 11.15 3.81 -4.07
N ARG A 75 10.58 3.10 -3.09
CA ARG A 75 11.16 1.88 -2.52
C ARG A 75 10.93 0.65 -3.37
N THR A 76 9.73 0.49 -3.92
CA THR A 76 9.27 -0.81 -4.46
C THR A 76 9.10 -0.81 -5.99
N GLY A 77 9.07 0.35 -6.62
CA GLY A 77 8.71 0.49 -8.04
C GLY A 77 7.22 0.29 -8.34
N MET A 78 6.38 0.08 -7.32
CA MET A 78 4.95 -0.17 -7.49
C MET A 78 4.09 1.07 -7.26
N LYS A 79 3.10 1.23 -8.14
CA LYS A 79 2.17 2.38 -8.15
C LYS A 79 0.78 2.04 -7.59
N ASP A 80 0.47 0.77 -7.35
CA ASP A 80 -0.84 0.40 -6.81
C ASP A 80 -1.03 1.04 -5.43
N PHE A 81 -2.17 1.72 -5.26
CA PHE A 81 -2.57 2.39 -4.02
C PHE A 81 -1.51 3.36 -3.46
N SER A 82 -1.01 4.28 -4.31
CA SER A 82 0.06 5.24 -3.96
C SER A 82 -0.18 5.92 -2.60
N GLY A 83 -1.39 6.42 -2.35
CA GLY A 83 -1.80 7.01 -1.08
C GLY A 83 -1.67 6.05 0.12
N PRO A 84 -2.52 5.01 0.21
CA PRO A 84 -2.49 4.05 1.33
C PRO A 84 -1.13 3.41 1.59
N ASN A 85 -0.43 2.95 0.54
CA ASN A 85 0.83 2.24 0.69
C ASN A 85 1.98 3.20 1.08
N SER A 86 2.01 4.43 0.57
CA SER A 86 3.01 5.42 0.98
C SER A 86 2.74 5.95 2.39
N ALA A 87 1.48 6.11 2.79
CA ALA A 87 1.14 6.47 4.16
C ALA A 87 1.61 5.39 5.14
N ASP A 88 1.40 4.11 4.84
CA ASP A 88 1.89 3.02 5.69
C ASP A 88 3.43 2.95 5.74
N SER A 89 4.09 3.14 4.59
CA SER A 89 5.56 3.17 4.49
C SER A 89 6.16 4.34 5.27
N ALA A 90 5.60 5.55 5.12
CA ALA A 90 6.00 6.72 5.86
C ALA A 90 5.77 6.56 7.37
N ARG A 91 4.67 5.91 7.78
CA ARG A 91 4.36 5.66 9.20
C ARG A 91 5.46 4.84 9.88
N GLN A 92 5.95 3.79 9.25
CA GLN A 92 7.07 3.01 9.79
C GLN A 92 8.35 3.84 9.90
N LEU A 93 8.74 4.51 8.82
CA LEU A 93 9.94 5.35 8.76
C LEU A 93 9.93 6.44 9.85
N LEU A 94 8.80 7.15 9.98
CA LEU A 94 8.66 8.24 10.94
C LEU A 94 8.65 7.76 12.40
N ARG A 95 8.11 6.55 12.65
CA ARG A 95 8.15 5.91 13.97
C ARG A 95 9.58 5.60 14.40
N GLU A 96 10.44 5.18 13.48
CA GLU A 96 11.86 4.93 13.76
C GLU A 96 12.63 6.23 14.02
N LEU A 97 12.33 7.27 13.25
CA LEU A 97 12.99 8.57 13.39
C LEU A 97 12.65 9.30 14.70
N GLN A 98 11.43 9.13 15.23
CA GLN A 98 10.95 9.76 16.47
C GLN A 98 11.14 11.29 16.50
N LEU A 99 10.90 11.97 15.37
CA LEU A 99 11.12 13.41 15.21
C LEU A 99 9.85 14.28 15.28
N PHE A 100 8.67 13.66 15.33
CA PHE A 100 7.38 14.32 15.14
C PHE A 100 6.42 14.03 16.28
N SER A 101 5.57 15.00 16.59
CA SER A 101 4.45 14.79 17.52
C SER A 101 3.37 13.90 16.90
N GLN A 102 2.46 13.36 17.72
CA GLN A 102 1.33 12.57 17.20
C GLN A 102 0.43 13.40 16.26
N GLU A 103 0.25 14.69 16.54
CA GLU A 103 -0.51 15.61 15.68
C GLU A 103 0.18 15.81 14.32
N GLU A 104 1.49 16.07 14.32
CA GLU A 104 2.27 16.19 13.08
C GLU A 104 2.25 14.90 12.27
N LEU A 105 2.40 13.74 12.92
CA LEU A 105 2.29 12.45 12.25
C LEU A 105 0.90 12.24 11.65
N CYS A 106 -0.17 12.63 12.36
CA CYS A 106 -1.53 12.53 11.84
C CYS A 106 -1.68 13.35 10.55
N ILE A 107 -1.23 14.61 10.57
CA ILE A 107 -1.24 15.51 9.42
C ILE A 107 -0.46 14.91 8.24
N ILE A 108 0.78 14.47 8.46
CA ILE A 108 1.62 13.90 7.39
C ILE A 108 0.93 12.68 6.77
N LEU A 109 0.46 11.75 7.60
CA LEU A 109 -0.06 10.47 7.15
C LEU A 109 -1.42 10.61 6.47
N GLN A 110 -2.30 11.49 6.95
CA GLN A 110 -3.59 11.80 6.31
C GLN A 110 -3.38 12.50 4.97
N SER A 111 -2.48 13.49 4.91
CA SER A 111 -2.09 14.16 3.67
C SER A 111 -1.64 13.17 2.61
N ILE A 112 -0.72 12.26 2.95
CA ILE A 112 -0.23 11.22 2.03
C ILE A 112 -1.35 10.26 1.64
N PHE A 113 -2.20 9.83 2.58
CA PHE A 113 -3.27 8.88 2.32
C PHE A 113 -4.29 9.42 1.30
N TYR A 114 -4.69 10.68 1.43
CA TYR A 114 -5.73 11.32 0.61
C TYR A 114 -5.21 12.01 -0.67
N GLN A 115 -3.93 11.84 -1.02
CA GLN A 115 -3.26 12.61 -2.08
C GLN A 115 -3.89 12.49 -3.49
N GLU A 116 -4.59 11.39 -3.78
CA GLU A 116 -5.26 11.11 -5.06
C GLU A 116 -6.78 11.39 -5.01
N GLN A 117 -7.33 11.80 -3.86
CA GLN A 117 -8.77 12.04 -3.68
C GLN A 117 -9.14 13.49 -3.98
N TYR A 118 -9.09 13.87 -5.26
CA TYR A 118 -9.33 15.24 -5.70
C TYR A 118 -10.79 15.70 -5.62
N GLU A 119 -11.74 14.77 -5.57
CA GLU A 119 -13.18 15.04 -5.47
C GLU A 119 -13.62 15.47 -4.07
N GLN A 120 -12.80 15.18 -3.06
CA GLN A 120 -13.09 15.47 -1.66
C GLN A 120 -12.17 16.61 -1.18
N ILE A 121 -12.72 17.50 -0.34
CA ILE A 121 -11.95 18.55 0.32
C ILE A 121 -11.60 18.06 1.72
N HIS A 122 -10.31 18.01 2.02
CA HIS A 122 -9.77 17.60 3.32
C HIS A 122 -9.11 18.78 4.04
N GLY A 123 -8.26 18.47 5.03
CA GLY A 123 -7.54 19.46 5.80
C GLY A 123 -6.54 20.28 4.97
N PRO A 124 -5.98 21.35 5.58
CA PRO A 124 -5.16 22.29 4.84
C PRO A 124 -3.87 21.69 4.25
N TYR A 125 -3.29 20.67 4.88
CA TYR A 125 -2.05 20.04 4.39
C TYR A 125 -2.33 19.01 3.30
N GLU A 126 -3.46 18.31 3.38
CA GLU A 126 -3.98 17.41 2.36
C GLU A 126 -4.20 18.20 1.06
N GLU A 127 -4.86 19.36 1.15
CA GLU A 127 -5.10 20.22 -0.01
C GLU A 127 -3.80 20.82 -0.56
N ILE A 128 -2.84 21.21 0.30
CA ILE A 128 -1.51 21.65 -0.14
C ILE A 128 -0.78 20.53 -0.90
N LEU A 129 -0.83 19.28 -0.40
CA LEU A 129 -0.15 18.17 -1.04
C LEU A 129 -0.76 17.84 -2.40
N LYS A 130 -2.09 17.74 -2.48
CA LYS A 130 -2.82 17.50 -3.75
C LYS A 130 -2.41 18.52 -4.82
N ASP A 131 -2.33 19.80 -4.44
CA ASP A 131 -1.95 20.86 -5.37
C ASP A 131 -0.47 20.78 -5.77
N ALA A 132 0.43 20.50 -4.81
CA ALA A 132 1.85 20.35 -5.08
C ALA A 132 2.14 19.17 -6.04
N VAL A 133 1.42 18.06 -5.87
CA VAL A 133 1.50 16.89 -6.76
C VAL A 133 1.08 17.26 -8.18
N LEU A 134 -0.04 17.99 -8.35
CA LEU A 134 -0.52 18.42 -9.67
C LEU A 134 0.45 19.38 -10.36
N ILE A 135 1.00 20.35 -9.63
CA ILE A 135 2.01 21.27 -10.17
C ILE A 135 3.24 20.47 -10.65
N GLN A 136 3.73 19.52 -9.86
CA GLN A 136 4.87 18.67 -10.26
C GLN A 136 4.54 17.80 -11.48
N LYS A 137 3.33 17.26 -11.56
CA LYS A 137 2.85 16.42 -12.67
C LYS A 137 2.96 17.16 -14.01
N VAL A 138 2.53 18.42 -14.07
CA VAL A 138 2.59 19.24 -15.30
C VAL A 138 3.94 19.92 -15.55
N SER A 139 4.76 20.07 -14.51
CA SER A 139 6.11 20.65 -14.64
C SER A 139 7.15 19.66 -15.15
N SER A 140 6.83 18.37 -15.14
CA SER A 140 7.74 17.29 -15.57
C SER A 140 7.73 17.14 -17.10
N PRO A 141 8.87 16.84 -17.75
CA PRO A 141 8.92 16.66 -19.20
C PRO A 141 8.03 15.47 -19.65
N GLY A 142 6.98 15.75 -20.42
CA GLY A 142 6.04 14.77 -20.97
C GLY A 142 4.64 15.36 -21.14
N GLU A 143 3.80 14.76 -21.98
CA GLU A 143 2.39 15.13 -22.06
C GLU A 143 1.68 14.59 -20.79
N ALA A 144 1.49 15.47 -19.80
CA ALA A 144 0.71 15.14 -18.62
C ALA A 144 -0.77 15.09 -19.01
N LEU A 145 -1.40 13.93 -18.83
CA LEU A 145 -2.84 13.78 -18.91
C LEU A 145 -3.46 14.22 -17.58
N VAL A 146 -4.39 15.16 -17.64
CA VAL A 146 -5.18 15.59 -16.48
C VAL A 146 -6.66 15.48 -16.79
N ASN A 147 -7.43 15.02 -15.81
CA ASN A 147 -8.88 15.04 -15.91
C ASN A 147 -9.44 16.44 -15.61
N ARG A 148 -10.75 16.62 -15.80
CA ARG A 148 -11.43 17.90 -15.57
C ARG A 148 -11.26 18.44 -14.15
N THR A 149 -11.41 17.59 -13.14
CA THR A 149 -11.26 17.97 -11.73
C THR A 149 -9.83 18.43 -11.41
N GLU A 150 -8.83 17.70 -11.92
CA GLU A 150 -7.41 18.07 -11.79
C GLU A 150 -7.11 19.40 -12.51
N LYS A 151 -7.69 19.63 -13.69
CA LYS A 151 -7.54 20.86 -14.48
C LYS A 151 -8.09 22.08 -13.76
N ASP A 152 -9.31 21.99 -13.23
CA ASP A 152 -9.94 23.07 -12.46
C ASP A 152 -9.11 23.40 -11.20
N ARG A 153 -8.61 22.36 -10.53
CA ARG A 153 -7.74 22.51 -9.36
C ARG A 153 -6.39 23.14 -9.70
N LEU A 154 -5.76 22.70 -10.79
CA LEU A 154 -4.51 23.26 -11.30
C LEU A 154 -4.67 24.75 -11.67
N HIS A 155 -5.78 25.11 -12.33
CA HIS A 155 -6.08 26.49 -12.68
C HIS A 155 -6.15 27.40 -11.45
N HIS A 156 -6.86 26.97 -10.40
CA HIS A 156 -6.96 27.73 -9.16
C HIS A 156 -5.60 27.94 -8.49
N VAL A 157 -4.77 26.89 -8.39
CA VAL A 157 -3.46 27.03 -7.72
C VAL A 157 -2.47 27.86 -8.55
N MET A 158 -2.50 27.78 -9.88
CA MET A 158 -1.66 28.64 -10.74
C MET A 158 -2.05 30.11 -10.62
N GLN A 159 -3.35 30.41 -10.53
CA GLN A 159 -3.83 31.76 -10.24
C GLN A 159 -3.40 32.26 -8.85
N GLU A 160 -3.47 31.40 -7.83
CA GLU A 160 -3.01 31.72 -6.47
C GLU A 160 -1.53 32.15 -6.45
N LEU A 161 -0.72 31.51 -7.30
CA LEU A 161 0.71 31.78 -7.50
C LEU A 161 1.00 32.93 -8.48
N GLY A 162 -0.02 33.51 -9.11
CA GLY A 162 0.12 34.63 -10.05
C GLY A 162 0.66 34.25 -11.42
N MET A 163 0.53 32.99 -11.83
CA MET A 163 0.92 32.50 -13.15
C MET A 163 -0.24 32.66 -14.15
N THR A 164 0.07 33.08 -15.38
CA THR A 164 -0.92 33.27 -16.45
C THR A 164 -1.15 31.99 -17.24
N HIS A 165 -2.39 31.80 -17.70
CA HIS A 165 -2.87 30.61 -18.42
C HIS A 165 -1.97 30.20 -19.59
N GLU A 166 -1.31 29.05 -19.48
CA GLU A 166 -0.86 28.26 -20.63
C GLU A 166 -1.65 26.94 -20.59
N ASP A 167 -1.90 26.32 -21.75
CA ASP A 167 -2.55 25.01 -21.79
C ASP A 167 -1.56 23.96 -21.26
N TYR A 168 -1.54 23.79 -19.94
CA TYR A 168 -0.53 23.01 -19.20
C TYR A 168 -0.67 21.49 -19.36
N ALA A 169 -1.68 20.99 -20.07
CA ALA A 169 -1.95 19.56 -20.20
C ALA A 169 -2.89 19.25 -21.37
N ALA A 170 -2.72 18.07 -21.95
CA ALA A 170 -3.69 17.51 -22.89
C ALA A 170 -4.89 16.96 -22.11
N ASP A 171 -6.10 17.20 -22.61
CA ASP A 171 -7.31 16.63 -22.02
C ASP A 171 -7.26 15.10 -22.17
N SER A 172 -7.45 14.37 -21.07
CA SER A 172 -7.72 12.93 -21.16
C SER A 172 -9.18 12.73 -21.57
N GLU A 173 -9.45 12.13 -22.73
CA GLU A 173 -10.79 11.64 -23.13
C GLU A 173 -11.22 10.39 -22.34
N ALA A 174 -10.96 10.34 -21.03
CA ALA A 174 -11.31 9.22 -20.18
C ALA A 174 -12.47 9.60 -19.26
N ASP A 175 -13.64 9.86 -19.85
CA ASP A 175 -14.91 9.60 -19.17
C ASP A 175 -15.26 8.13 -19.45
N ASN A 176 -15.08 7.28 -18.45
CA ASN A 176 -15.36 5.84 -18.46
C ASN A 176 -14.61 5.05 -19.54
N GLU A 177 -13.31 4.78 -19.32
CA GLU A 177 -12.86 3.42 -19.63
C GLU A 177 -13.58 2.49 -18.66
N ASP A 178 -14.76 2.02 -19.08
CA ASP A 178 -15.24 0.71 -18.71
C ASP A 178 -14.11 -0.26 -19.10
N LEU A 179 -13.16 -0.46 -18.16
CA LEU A 179 -12.37 -1.68 -18.10
C LEU A 179 -13.39 -2.77 -18.31
N GLN A 180 -13.31 -3.48 -19.43
CA GLN A 180 -14.13 -4.66 -19.69
C GLN A 180 -14.07 -5.51 -18.42
N ASP A 181 -15.16 -5.45 -17.66
CA ASP A 181 -15.23 -5.99 -16.31
C ASP A 181 -15.38 -7.49 -16.49
N ASP A 182 -14.27 -8.17 -16.74
CA ASP A 182 -14.16 -9.61 -16.60
C ASP A 182 -14.11 -9.94 -15.09
N SER A 183 -15.07 -9.37 -14.33
CA SER A 183 -15.29 -9.69 -12.93
C SER A 183 -15.78 -11.13 -12.79
N GLU A 184 -16.40 -11.68 -13.82
CA GLU A 184 -16.92 -13.04 -13.80
C GLU A 184 -15.77 -14.07 -13.74
N GLY A 185 -15.64 -14.73 -12.59
CA GLY A 185 -14.69 -15.83 -12.41
C GLY A 185 -13.33 -15.45 -11.84
N ARG A 186 -13.13 -14.25 -11.26
CA ARG A 186 -11.87 -13.90 -10.57
C ARG A 186 -11.49 -14.91 -9.48
N ARG A 187 -12.43 -15.49 -8.75
CA ARG A 187 -12.16 -16.57 -7.78
C ARG A 187 -11.59 -17.83 -8.45
N THR A 188 -12.12 -18.20 -9.62
CA THR A 188 -11.58 -19.31 -10.41
C THR A 188 -10.15 -18.99 -10.86
N LEU A 189 -9.92 -17.79 -11.39
CA LEU A 189 -8.58 -17.32 -11.76
C LEU A 189 -7.61 -17.33 -10.57
N LEU A 190 -8.07 -16.92 -9.38
CA LEU A 190 -7.29 -16.96 -8.14
C LEU A 190 -6.82 -18.38 -7.84
N ALA A 191 -7.72 -19.35 -7.87
CA ALA A 191 -7.37 -20.74 -7.60
C ALA A 191 -6.47 -21.33 -8.70
N ASP A 192 -6.72 -21.03 -9.98
CA ASP A 192 -5.89 -21.49 -11.10
C ASP A 192 -4.46 -20.95 -10.99
N TYR A 193 -4.31 -19.65 -10.67
CA TYR A 193 -3.02 -19.02 -10.47
C TYR A 193 -2.30 -19.59 -9.25
N ALA A 194 -2.99 -19.71 -8.11
CA ALA A 194 -2.43 -20.27 -6.88
C ALA A 194 -1.98 -21.72 -7.06
N GLU A 195 -2.78 -22.55 -7.75
CA GLU A 195 -2.43 -23.93 -8.08
C GLU A 195 -1.16 -24.00 -8.94
N LYS A 196 -1.08 -23.16 -9.98
CA LYS A 196 0.10 -23.09 -10.84
C LYS A 196 1.34 -22.62 -10.07
N LEU A 197 1.19 -21.62 -9.20
CA LEU A 197 2.30 -21.04 -8.44
C LEU A 197 2.80 -22.01 -7.36
N ALA A 198 1.89 -22.63 -6.60
CA ALA A 198 2.23 -23.59 -5.55
C ALA A 198 2.96 -24.83 -6.08
N LYS A 199 2.60 -25.32 -7.28
CA LYS A 199 3.30 -26.45 -7.95
C LYS A 199 4.76 -26.17 -8.28
N GLN A 200 5.21 -24.92 -8.19
CA GLN A 200 6.60 -24.59 -8.47
C GLN A 200 7.52 -24.81 -7.26
N GLU A 201 6.99 -25.21 -6.11
CA GLU A 201 7.76 -25.50 -4.89
C GLU A 201 8.71 -24.34 -4.53
N ILE A 202 8.16 -23.12 -4.47
CA ILE A 202 8.92 -21.90 -4.14
C ILE A 202 9.46 -22.05 -2.73
N ILE A 203 10.75 -21.85 -2.55
CA ILE A 203 11.41 -21.93 -1.25
C ILE A 203 11.45 -20.52 -0.66
N GLY A 204 11.01 -20.36 0.59
CA GLY A 204 10.97 -19.06 1.28
C GLY A 204 12.34 -18.55 1.73
N ILE A 205 13.27 -18.40 0.79
CA ILE A 205 14.64 -17.90 1.02
C ILE A 205 15.00 -16.81 0.01
N PRO A 206 15.84 -15.83 0.38
CA PRO A 206 16.22 -14.72 -0.50
C PRO A 206 16.81 -15.16 -1.85
N GLU A 207 17.38 -16.36 -1.95
CA GLU A 207 17.98 -16.89 -3.18
C GLU A 207 16.93 -17.27 -4.23
N ASP A 208 15.70 -17.61 -3.83
CA ASP A 208 14.61 -17.92 -4.75
C ASP A 208 13.98 -16.64 -5.29
N GLU A 209 14.15 -16.40 -6.59
CA GLU A 209 13.62 -15.20 -7.27
C GLU A 209 12.10 -15.06 -7.14
N ARG A 210 11.38 -16.18 -7.13
CA ARG A 210 9.92 -16.18 -7.02
C ARG A 210 9.47 -15.77 -5.63
N PHE A 211 10.24 -16.13 -4.60
CA PHE A 211 10.01 -15.64 -3.25
C PHE A 211 10.30 -14.14 -3.13
N ARG A 212 11.38 -13.65 -3.75
CA ARG A 212 11.67 -12.21 -3.81
C ARG A 212 10.54 -11.42 -4.49
N GLU A 213 10.01 -11.96 -5.59
CA GLU A 213 8.87 -11.39 -6.32
C GLU A 213 7.57 -11.36 -5.49
N ILE A 214 7.39 -12.26 -4.54
CA ILE A 214 6.30 -12.18 -3.56
C ILE A 214 6.61 -11.10 -2.51
N CYS A 215 7.85 -11.04 -2.01
CA CYS A 215 8.22 -10.14 -0.92
C CYS A 215 8.23 -8.66 -1.30
N LYS A 216 8.42 -8.33 -2.58
CA LYS A 216 8.59 -6.93 -3.05
C LYS A 216 7.45 -5.98 -2.67
N TYR A 217 6.24 -6.50 -2.37
CA TYR A 217 5.11 -5.68 -1.95
C TYR A 217 5.37 -4.95 -0.64
N TRP A 218 6.20 -5.50 0.23
CA TRP A 218 6.48 -4.92 1.54
C TRP A 218 7.83 -4.19 1.53
N PRO A 219 7.85 -2.89 1.89
CA PRO A 219 9.02 -2.02 1.72
C PRO A 219 10.13 -2.27 2.75
N ASP A 220 9.94 -3.17 3.71
CA ASP A 220 10.82 -3.40 4.85
C ASP A 220 12.22 -3.88 4.40
N THR A 221 13.26 -3.48 5.13
CA THR A 221 14.65 -3.84 4.81
C THR A 221 14.98 -5.29 5.16
N ASP A 222 14.29 -5.85 6.14
CA ASP A 222 14.44 -7.21 6.65
C ASP A 222 13.29 -8.13 6.20
N ILE A 223 12.57 -7.76 5.13
CA ILE A 223 11.34 -8.46 4.71
C ILE A 223 11.53 -9.97 4.52
N TYR A 224 12.67 -10.40 3.98
CA TYR A 224 12.96 -11.82 3.80
C TYR A 224 13.11 -12.58 5.12
N ALA A 225 13.62 -11.92 6.16
CA ALA A 225 13.73 -12.50 7.50
C ALA A 225 12.36 -12.54 8.18
N VAL A 226 11.57 -11.47 8.06
CA VAL A 226 10.22 -11.36 8.62
C VAL A 226 9.28 -12.43 8.05
N LEU A 227 9.35 -12.67 6.74
CA LEU A 227 8.48 -13.62 6.05
C LEU A 227 9.00 -15.07 6.05
N LYS A 228 10.21 -15.31 6.54
CA LYS A 228 10.77 -16.66 6.60
C LYS A 228 9.86 -17.58 7.43
N ALA A 229 9.40 -18.68 6.83
CA ALA A 229 8.47 -19.64 7.41
C ALA A 229 7.13 -19.04 7.90
N ASN A 230 6.77 -17.82 7.49
CA ASN A 230 5.52 -17.13 7.85
C ASN A 230 4.90 -16.40 6.66
N TRP A 231 5.13 -16.89 5.44
CA TRP A 231 4.75 -16.22 4.20
C TRP A 231 3.48 -16.76 3.54
N CYS A 232 2.67 -17.54 4.25
CA CYS A 232 1.39 -18.05 3.74
C CYS A 232 0.43 -16.91 3.34
N ALA A 233 0.27 -15.89 4.18
CA ALA A 233 -0.54 -14.72 3.85
C ALA A 233 0.09 -13.84 2.76
N ALA A 234 1.42 -13.75 2.71
CA ALA A 234 2.12 -13.05 1.61
C ALA A 234 1.91 -13.74 0.25
N PHE A 235 1.94 -15.08 0.23
CA PHE A 235 1.59 -15.89 -0.95
C PHE A 235 0.15 -15.64 -1.41
N VAL A 236 -0.81 -15.64 -0.48
CA VAL A 236 -2.22 -15.35 -0.80
C VAL A 236 -2.37 -13.94 -1.35
N TYR A 237 -1.74 -12.94 -0.72
CA TYR A 237 -1.73 -11.55 -1.21
C TYR A 237 -1.19 -11.46 -2.64
N HIS A 238 -0.04 -12.08 -2.91
CA HIS A 238 0.53 -12.10 -4.25
C HIS A 238 -0.43 -12.74 -5.25
N CYS A 239 -1.04 -13.89 -4.93
CA CYS A 239 -2.02 -14.52 -5.83
C CYS A 239 -3.21 -13.59 -6.13
N CYS A 240 -3.76 -12.90 -5.12
CA CYS A 240 -4.84 -11.92 -5.30
C CYS A 240 -4.42 -10.78 -6.24
N MET A 241 -3.25 -10.18 -6.02
CA MET A 241 -2.74 -9.08 -6.85
C MET A 241 -2.57 -9.49 -8.32
N GLN A 242 -2.17 -10.73 -8.59
CA GLN A 242 -1.92 -11.24 -9.95
C GLN A 242 -3.20 -11.50 -10.76
N VAL A 243 -4.35 -11.64 -10.09
CA VAL A 243 -5.65 -11.88 -10.73
C VAL A 243 -6.60 -10.69 -10.61
N GLY A 244 -6.07 -9.50 -10.26
CA GLY A 244 -6.84 -8.26 -10.20
C GLY A 244 -7.66 -8.07 -8.92
N ILE A 245 -7.55 -8.95 -7.92
CA ILE A 245 -8.08 -8.72 -6.57
C ILE A 245 -7.07 -7.80 -5.84
N LYS A 246 -7.09 -6.52 -6.21
CA LYS A 246 -6.12 -5.54 -5.75
C LYS A 246 -6.49 -5.00 -4.37
N LEU A 247 -5.52 -5.01 -3.46
CA LEU A 247 -5.63 -4.51 -2.08
C LEU A 247 -4.39 -3.69 -1.71
N PRO A 248 -4.49 -2.67 -0.83
CA PRO A 248 -3.30 -2.05 -0.25
C PRO A 248 -2.58 -3.03 0.68
N ILE A 249 -1.28 -2.85 0.92
CA ILE A 249 -0.49 -3.77 1.76
C ILE A 249 -0.98 -3.83 3.21
N ARG A 250 -1.67 -2.78 3.66
CA ARG A 250 -2.40 -2.68 4.93
C ARG A 250 -3.76 -2.08 4.61
N TYR A 251 -4.84 -2.76 5.02
CA TYR A 251 -6.18 -2.17 4.89
C TYR A 251 -6.28 -0.93 5.79
N PRO A 252 -6.91 0.16 5.34
CA PRO A 252 -7.02 1.39 6.14
C PRO A 252 -7.55 1.12 7.55
N ASN A 253 -7.00 1.82 8.54
CA ASN A 253 -7.33 1.73 9.98
C ASN A 253 -7.06 0.36 10.64
N HIS A 254 -6.49 -0.62 9.94
CA HIS A 254 -6.12 -1.90 10.52
C HIS A 254 -4.71 -1.87 11.10
N THR A 255 -4.46 -2.70 12.12
CA THR A 255 -3.17 -2.75 12.83
C THR A 255 -2.08 -3.44 11.99
N TYR A 256 -2.43 -4.53 11.31
CA TYR A 256 -1.49 -5.42 10.64
C TYR A 256 -1.60 -5.33 9.11
N ARG A 257 -0.50 -5.65 8.43
CA ARG A 257 -0.42 -5.77 6.96
C ARG A 257 -0.96 -7.12 6.49
N LEU A 258 -1.44 -7.18 5.25
CA LEU A 258 -1.94 -8.40 4.59
C LEU A 258 -0.84 -9.45 4.28
N ALA A 259 0.38 -9.25 4.79
CA ALA A 259 1.37 -10.31 4.96
C ALA A 259 1.09 -11.23 6.16
N GLY A 260 0.17 -10.85 7.07
CA GLY A 260 -0.20 -11.64 8.24
C GLY A 260 -1.64 -12.13 8.18
N VAL A 261 -1.89 -13.36 8.64
CA VAL A 261 -3.20 -14.01 8.59
C VAL A 261 -4.28 -13.22 9.35
N GLY A 262 -3.94 -12.66 10.52
CA GLY A 262 -4.87 -11.83 11.29
C GLY A 262 -5.40 -10.62 10.52
N ALA A 263 -4.60 -10.01 9.64
CA ALA A 263 -5.04 -8.87 8.83
C ALA A 263 -6.13 -9.28 7.81
N TRP A 264 -6.02 -10.48 7.23
CA TRP A 264 -7.06 -11.03 6.34
C TRP A 264 -8.36 -11.30 7.09
N LEU A 265 -8.24 -11.82 8.32
CA LEU A 265 -9.38 -12.11 9.17
C LEU A 265 -10.12 -10.83 9.59
N ASP A 266 -9.39 -9.82 10.06
CA ASP A 266 -9.97 -8.54 10.44
C ASP A 266 -10.63 -7.86 9.25
N TRP A 267 -9.92 -7.80 8.11
CA TRP A 267 -10.43 -7.22 6.87
C TRP A 267 -11.72 -7.90 6.41
N SER A 268 -11.77 -9.23 6.39
CA SER A 268 -12.93 -10.00 5.92
C SER A 268 -14.14 -9.94 6.86
N ARG A 269 -13.94 -9.60 8.14
CA ARG A 269 -15.01 -9.41 9.13
C ARG A 269 -15.50 -7.97 9.22
N SER A 270 -14.82 -7.02 8.58
CA SER A 270 -15.20 -5.62 8.60
C SER A 270 -16.62 -5.43 8.04
N SER A 271 -17.32 -4.39 8.50
CA SER A 271 -18.65 -4.04 8.00
C SER A 271 -18.66 -3.65 6.52
N GLU A 272 -17.51 -3.27 5.96
CA GLU A 272 -17.37 -2.89 4.55
C GLU A 272 -17.35 -4.10 3.62
N THR A 273 -16.83 -5.24 4.08
CA THR A 273 -16.67 -6.43 3.23
C THR A 273 -17.60 -7.58 3.64
N GLY A 274 -17.62 -7.95 4.92
CA GLY A 274 -18.45 -9.05 5.42
C GLY A 274 -18.23 -10.39 4.71
N PHE A 275 -17.02 -10.66 4.22
CA PHE A 275 -16.66 -11.84 3.42
C PHE A 275 -16.35 -13.09 4.24
N PHE A 276 -16.25 -12.97 5.57
CA PHE A 276 -15.90 -14.08 6.44
C PHE A 276 -17.11 -14.97 6.78
N HIS A 277 -16.92 -16.27 6.64
CA HIS A 277 -17.89 -17.30 7.01
C HIS A 277 -17.25 -18.29 7.99
N ASN A 278 -17.81 -18.43 9.19
CA ASN A 278 -17.33 -19.44 10.15
C ASN A 278 -17.50 -20.85 9.58
N ASP A 279 -16.57 -21.76 9.91
CA ASP A 279 -16.70 -23.15 9.52
C ASP A 279 -17.98 -23.76 10.12
N ARG A 280 -18.72 -24.53 9.31
CA ARG A 280 -19.99 -25.21 9.66
C ARG A 280 -21.15 -24.32 10.10
N GLU A 281 -20.99 -23.01 10.14
CA GLU A 281 -22.10 -22.10 10.41
C GLU A 281 -22.91 -21.83 9.13
N GLY A 282 -24.23 -21.74 9.27
CA GLY A 282 -25.12 -21.34 8.17
C GLY A 282 -25.16 -22.27 6.94
N GLY A 283 -24.57 -23.47 7.03
CA GLY A 283 -24.49 -24.41 5.91
C GLY A 283 -23.57 -23.95 4.78
N PHE A 284 -22.63 -23.04 5.05
CA PHE A 284 -21.69 -22.54 4.06
C PHE A 284 -20.86 -23.70 3.47
N LYS A 285 -20.76 -23.73 2.14
CA LYS A 285 -19.93 -24.69 1.40
C LYS A 285 -18.78 -23.94 0.76
N PRO A 286 -17.52 -24.19 1.17
CA PRO A 286 -16.38 -23.57 0.53
C PRO A 286 -16.26 -24.07 -0.91
N GLY A 287 -15.87 -23.17 -1.79
CA GLY A 287 -15.70 -23.40 -3.22
C GLY A 287 -14.29 -23.02 -3.66
N ARG A 288 -13.97 -23.40 -4.90
CA ARG A 288 -12.71 -23.02 -5.55
C ARG A 288 -12.54 -21.50 -5.52
N GLY A 289 -11.38 -21.04 -5.07
CA GLY A 289 -11.04 -19.62 -4.96
C GLY A 289 -11.44 -18.95 -3.65
N ASP A 290 -12.16 -19.64 -2.76
CA ASP A 290 -12.31 -19.16 -1.38
C ASP A 290 -10.96 -19.28 -0.65
N LEU A 291 -10.71 -18.39 0.30
CA LEU A 291 -9.58 -18.52 1.21
C LEU A 291 -10.02 -19.34 2.42
N VAL A 292 -9.13 -20.17 2.95
CA VAL A 292 -9.34 -20.89 4.21
C VAL A 292 -8.41 -20.33 5.28
N ILE A 293 -8.97 -20.02 6.45
CA ILE A 293 -8.22 -19.60 7.64
C ILE A 293 -8.21 -20.75 8.62
N TYR A 294 -7.03 -21.12 9.09
CA TYR A 294 -6.85 -22.18 10.06
C TYR A 294 -6.64 -21.63 11.47
N GLU A 295 -7.01 -22.42 12.46
CA GLU A 295 -6.83 -22.18 13.89
C GLU A 295 -5.95 -23.29 14.47
N LYS A 296 -4.73 -22.94 14.87
CA LYS A 296 -3.76 -23.83 15.51
C LYS A 296 -3.40 -25.06 14.67
N LEU A 297 -3.09 -24.82 13.41
CA LEU A 297 -2.67 -25.86 12.48
C LEU A 297 -1.16 -26.15 12.56
N LEU A 298 -0.35 -25.09 12.66
CA LEU A 298 1.11 -25.10 12.64
C LEU A 298 1.73 -24.64 13.98
N SER A 299 1.01 -23.85 14.78
CA SER A 299 1.43 -23.39 16.12
C SER A 299 0.26 -23.39 17.11
N ASP A 300 0.52 -22.99 18.36
CA ASP A 300 -0.53 -22.78 19.38
C ASP A 300 -1.19 -21.40 19.29
N ASP A 301 -0.75 -20.57 18.33
CA ASP A 301 -1.30 -19.24 18.09
C ASP A 301 -2.64 -19.32 17.35
N SER A 302 -3.47 -18.32 17.56
CA SER A 302 -4.77 -18.23 16.89
C SER A 302 -4.61 -17.71 15.47
N HIS A 303 -5.42 -18.23 14.55
CA HIS A 303 -5.41 -17.85 13.12
C HIS A 303 -4.02 -17.98 12.48
N ASP A 304 -3.33 -19.09 12.70
CA ASP A 304 -1.90 -19.25 12.42
C ASP A 304 -1.57 -19.56 10.95
N HIS A 305 -2.57 -19.92 10.14
CA HIS A 305 -2.33 -20.28 8.74
C HIS A 305 -3.47 -19.89 7.79
N ILE A 306 -3.14 -19.69 6.52
CA ILE A 306 -4.07 -19.36 5.44
C ILE A 306 -3.69 -20.09 4.14
N GLY A 307 -4.69 -20.45 3.34
CA GLY A 307 -4.49 -21.01 2.00
C GLY A 307 -5.64 -20.69 1.05
N ILE A 308 -5.48 -21.08 -0.22
CA ILE A 308 -6.50 -20.90 -1.28
C ILE A 308 -7.10 -22.26 -1.62
N VAL A 309 -8.43 -22.37 -1.52
CA VAL A 309 -9.17 -23.61 -1.79
C VAL A 309 -9.16 -23.88 -3.29
N LEU A 310 -8.66 -25.07 -3.67
CA LEU A 310 -8.63 -25.55 -5.05
C LEU A 310 -9.83 -26.47 -5.34
N SER A 311 -10.17 -27.33 -4.39
CA SER A 311 -11.38 -28.15 -4.39
C SER A 311 -11.82 -28.45 -2.96
N CYS A 312 -13.10 -28.75 -2.80
CA CYS A 312 -13.70 -29.14 -1.54
C CYS A 312 -14.43 -30.46 -1.75
N GLU A 313 -13.98 -31.48 -1.04
CA GLU A 313 -14.66 -32.78 -0.94
C GLU A 313 -15.23 -32.92 0.48
N ASP A 314 -15.93 -34.03 0.74
CA ASP A 314 -16.71 -34.18 1.99
C ASP A 314 -15.82 -34.00 3.23
N ASP A 315 -14.68 -34.70 3.29
CA ASP A 315 -13.81 -34.73 4.48
C ASP A 315 -12.51 -33.93 4.32
N TYR A 316 -12.19 -33.44 3.12
CA TYR A 316 -10.93 -32.77 2.83
C TYR A 316 -11.05 -31.58 1.87
N LEU A 317 -10.14 -30.64 2.03
CA LEU A 317 -9.87 -29.55 1.10
C LEU A 317 -8.56 -29.82 0.40
N LEU A 318 -8.53 -29.64 -0.92
CA LEU A 318 -7.28 -29.46 -1.64
C LEU A 318 -6.94 -27.97 -1.63
N VAL A 319 -5.78 -27.60 -1.12
CA VAL A 319 -5.42 -26.20 -0.84
C VAL A 319 -4.04 -25.88 -1.39
N ALA A 320 -3.89 -24.71 -2.02
CA ALA A 320 -2.61 -24.11 -2.35
C ALA A 320 -2.14 -23.22 -1.19
N GLU A 321 -0.92 -23.45 -0.70
CA GLU A 321 -0.36 -22.76 0.46
C GLU A 321 1.05 -22.24 0.17
N GLY A 322 1.41 -21.11 0.76
CA GLY A 322 2.77 -20.56 0.70
C GLY A 322 3.74 -21.22 1.68
N ASN A 323 3.27 -21.80 2.78
CA ASN A 323 4.15 -22.45 3.76
C ASN A 323 3.54 -23.79 4.20
N VAL A 324 3.91 -24.86 3.51
CA VAL A 324 3.39 -26.20 3.83
C VAL A 324 4.09 -26.75 5.06
N ASP A 325 3.30 -27.09 6.09
CA ASP A 325 3.73 -27.80 7.31
C ASP A 325 4.97 -27.21 7.98
N ASN A 326 5.07 -25.88 7.95
CA ASN A 326 6.17 -25.09 8.48
C ASN A 326 7.56 -25.45 7.90
N GLN A 327 7.59 -26.03 6.70
CA GLN A 327 8.82 -26.41 5.99
C GLN A 327 9.36 -25.30 5.10
N ASN A 328 8.71 -24.14 5.07
CA ASN A 328 9.12 -22.94 4.35
C ASN A 328 9.16 -23.11 2.81
N TYR A 329 8.21 -23.83 2.25
CA TYR A 329 7.99 -23.92 0.81
C TYR A 329 6.51 -23.88 0.44
N SER A 330 6.20 -23.41 -0.78
CA SER A 330 4.82 -23.44 -1.30
C SER A 330 4.44 -24.82 -1.81
N GLY A 331 3.18 -25.22 -1.68
CA GLY A 331 2.74 -26.49 -2.23
C GLY A 331 1.23 -26.68 -2.24
N ILE A 332 0.81 -27.80 -2.80
CA ILE A 332 -0.58 -28.25 -2.80
C ILE A 332 -0.72 -29.37 -1.78
N ILE A 333 -1.66 -29.23 -0.87
CA ILE A 333 -1.86 -30.16 0.24
C ILE A 333 -3.33 -30.49 0.47
N ASN A 334 -3.59 -31.71 0.90
CA ASN A 334 -4.89 -32.13 1.40
C ASN A 334 -4.99 -31.81 2.89
N ARG A 335 -5.97 -30.99 3.26
CA ARG A 335 -6.24 -30.56 4.64
C ARG A 335 -7.57 -31.15 5.09
N SER A 336 -7.59 -31.80 6.25
CA SER A 336 -8.82 -32.34 6.83
C SER A 336 -9.78 -31.21 7.17
N ARG A 337 -11.07 -31.39 6.86
CA ARG A 337 -12.14 -30.47 7.26
C ARG A 337 -12.63 -30.67 8.68
N GLU A 338 -12.13 -31.71 9.37
CA GLU A 338 -12.61 -32.05 10.69
C GLU A 338 -12.05 -31.16 11.80
N ARG A 339 -10.86 -30.58 11.59
CA ARG A 339 -10.06 -29.93 12.64
C ARG A 339 -9.38 -28.68 12.12
N CYS A 340 -9.08 -27.77 13.04
CA CYS A 340 -8.21 -26.60 12.83
C CYS A 340 -8.67 -25.63 11.73
N ILE A 341 -9.91 -25.68 11.24
CA ILE A 341 -10.46 -24.65 10.35
C ILE A 341 -11.24 -23.65 11.21
N LEU A 342 -10.86 -22.38 11.12
CA LEU A 342 -11.63 -21.29 11.71
C LEU A 342 -12.82 -20.93 10.82
N GLY A 343 -12.58 -20.78 9.52
CA GLY A 343 -13.58 -20.39 8.56
C GLY A 343 -12.99 -20.06 7.20
N TYR A 344 -13.81 -19.46 6.36
CA TYR A 344 -13.49 -19.15 4.96
C TYR A 344 -13.73 -17.69 4.65
N ILE A 345 -12.96 -17.14 3.72
CA ILE A 345 -13.16 -15.81 3.16
C ILE A 345 -13.59 -15.99 1.71
N ARG A 346 -14.82 -15.57 1.39
CA ARG A 346 -15.31 -15.52 0.01
C ARG A 346 -15.26 -14.08 -0.49
N ILE A 347 -14.16 -13.74 -1.16
CA ILE A 347 -14.00 -12.43 -1.79
C ILE A 347 -14.97 -12.36 -2.98
N SER A 348 -15.76 -11.30 -3.06
CA SER A 348 -16.67 -11.11 -4.19
C SER A 348 -15.90 -10.98 -5.50
N ASP A 349 -16.44 -11.61 -6.55
CA ASP A 349 -15.86 -11.58 -7.91
C ASP A 349 -15.83 -10.15 -8.49
N ASP A 350 -16.71 -9.26 -8.03
CA ASP A 350 -16.76 -7.84 -8.38
C ASP A 350 -15.96 -6.92 -7.43
N TYR A 351 -15.25 -7.48 -6.42
CA TYR A 351 -14.58 -6.67 -5.40
C TYR A 351 -13.65 -5.61 -6.00
N ARG A 352 -13.84 -4.36 -5.60
CA ARG A 352 -12.95 -3.25 -5.91
C ARG A 352 -12.60 -2.55 -4.61
N PHE A 353 -11.31 -2.33 -4.36
CA PHE A 353 -10.91 -1.58 -3.19
C PHE A 353 -11.51 -0.18 -3.25
N HIS A 354 -12.30 0.15 -2.23
CA HIS A 354 -12.88 1.46 -2.04
C HIS A 354 -13.05 1.71 -0.54
N PHE A 355 -12.42 2.77 -0.04
CA PHE A 355 -12.47 3.14 1.38
C PHE A 355 -13.38 4.36 1.55
N GLN A 356 -14.44 4.21 2.34
CA GLN A 356 -15.44 5.27 2.60
C GLN A 356 -15.34 5.87 4.00
N GLY A 357 -14.43 5.36 4.83
CA GLY A 357 -14.24 5.85 6.20
C GLY A 357 -13.32 7.06 6.30
N GLU A 358 -13.14 7.54 7.53
CA GLU A 358 -12.09 8.48 7.87
C GLU A 358 -10.81 7.70 8.23
N TYR A 359 -9.70 8.05 7.59
CA TYR A 359 -8.40 7.45 7.87
C TYR A 359 -7.84 7.92 9.22
N SER A 360 -7.67 6.97 10.14
CA SER A 360 -6.95 7.11 11.41
C SER A 360 -5.61 6.37 11.33
N PRO A 361 -4.48 7.08 11.35
CA PRO A 361 -3.16 6.45 11.27
C PRO A 361 -2.74 5.68 12.55
N PHE A 362 -3.47 5.85 13.66
CA PHE A 362 -3.16 5.31 14.99
C PHE A 362 -4.29 4.48 15.58
#